data_AF-A0A067QY36-F1
#
_entry.id   AF-A0A067QY36-F1
#
_cell.length_a   1.000
_cell.length_b   1.000
_cell.length_c   1.000
_cell.angle_alpha   90.00
_cell.angle_beta   90.00
_cell.angle_gamma   90.00
#
_symmetry.space_group_name_H-M   'P 1'
#
loop_
_entity.id
_entity.type
_entity.pdbx_description
1 polymer ?
#
loop_
_entity_poly.entity_id
_entity_poly.type
_entity_poly.pdbx_seq_one_letter_code
_entity_poly.pdbx_strand_id
1 'polypeptide(L)'
;MTTLRWTVAAVLLVFAAFAVQPDAEATPLGDIGQLDKILQIIQAGGVNATGSFHFLNYDIQVQFVITFLSIKSIDIRHATVQDIYDAILIYIRLYVTVDRGNGDVPECDVITVQFILQFLEVQEANRNGNFYFYGYLIQTQFIIEIVKIQNSSVEALTISELYYILVVYIGHEIDTSGNEPRPCEVEIESLKIVREELKVQGCNASGAIVIEDHLILFEYIVSVLHIRNTSVNSVTTEELWVIIQLAIEFQNQSNCSETLDQKILSFFLNVTSDTEVIDSSVLVVNGTRITIKCIITELDLKIDSSGKYDTSGVTAEILIQAIFEIETRSKGPTTTT
;
A
#
# COMPACT_ATOMS: atom_id res chain seq x y z
N MET A 1 -23.69 17.93 37.75
CA MET A 1 -23.33 16.52 37.55
C MET A 1 -24.52 15.80 36.94
N THR A 2 -24.61 15.72 35.60
CA THR A 2 -25.41 14.77 34.79
C THR A 2 -25.44 15.27 33.34
N THR A 3 -24.39 15.01 32.57
CA THR A 3 -24.38 15.10 31.10
C THR A 3 -23.26 14.23 30.55
N LEU A 4 -23.41 12.91 30.67
CA LEU A 4 -22.50 11.94 30.05
C LEU A 4 -23.29 10.67 29.64
N ARG A 5 -24.25 10.82 28.73
CA ARG A 5 -24.98 9.68 28.13
C ARG A 5 -25.31 9.83 26.63
N TRP A 6 -24.89 10.92 25.97
CA TRP A 6 -25.26 11.16 24.57
C TRP A 6 -24.17 10.84 23.54
N THR A 7 -22.92 10.60 23.95
CA THR A 7 -21.81 10.47 22.99
C THR A 7 -21.66 9.06 22.40
N VAL A 8 -22.17 8.01 23.08
CA VAL A 8 -22.11 6.63 22.55
C VAL A 8 -23.18 6.38 21.47
N ALA A 9 -24.26 7.16 21.44
CA ALA A 9 -25.32 7.02 20.43
C ALA A 9 -24.92 7.59 19.06
N ALA A 10 -24.05 8.60 19.00
CA ALA A 10 -23.64 9.23 17.74
C ALA A 10 -22.75 8.32 16.88
N VAL A 11 -21.89 7.51 17.50
CA VAL A 11 -21.04 6.54 16.79
C VAL A 11 -21.85 5.39 16.19
N LEU A 12 -23.00 5.02 16.78
CA LEU A 12 -23.94 4.06 16.19
C LEU A 12 -24.87 4.72 15.15
N LEU A 13 -25.18 6.01 15.27
CA LEU A 13 -26.11 6.70 14.37
C LEU A 13 -25.52 7.01 12.99
N VAL A 14 -24.21 7.22 12.86
CA VAL A 14 -23.56 7.33 11.53
C VAL A 14 -23.58 5.99 10.78
N PHE A 15 -23.60 4.86 11.51
CA PHE A 15 -23.77 3.53 10.92
C PHE A 15 -25.25 3.12 10.74
N ALA A 16 -26.20 3.69 11.49
CA ALA A 16 -27.63 3.37 11.41
C ALA A 16 -28.45 4.28 10.48
N ALA A 17 -27.92 5.42 10.03
CA ALA A 17 -28.69 6.43 9.28
C ALA A 17 -29.01 6.10 7.81
N PHE A 18 -28.62 4.93 7.31
CA PHE A 18 -29.07 4.43 6.00
C PHE A 18 -29.58 2.99 6.13
N ALA A 19 -30.76 2.86 6.74
CA ALA A 19 -31.61 1.70 6.48
C ALA A 19 -31.92 1.68 4.98
N VAL A 20 -31.24 0.81 4.25
CA VAL A 20 -31.55 0.46 2.86
C VAL A 20 -33.03 0.06 2.81
N GLN A 21 -33.83 0.76 1.99
CA GLN A 21 -35.22 0.38 1.73
C GLN A 21 -35.25 -1.06 1.18
N PRO A 22 -36.02 -1.98 1.79
CA PRO A 22 -36.06 -3.37 1.38
C PRO A 22 -37.09 -3.54 0.25
N ASP A 23 -36.84 -2.96 -0.92
CA ASP A 23 -37.72 -3.11 -2.10
C ASP A 23 -36.93 -3.43 -3.38
N ALA A 24 -35.86 -4.23 -3.24
CA ALA A 24 -35.21 -4.90 -4.37
C ALA A 24 -35.29 -6.42 -4.14
N GLU A 25 -35.86 -7.14 -5.09
CA GLU A 25 -35.98 -8.60 -5.09
C GLU A 25 -34.66 -9.24 -4.64
N ALA A 26 -34.71 -9.98 -3.54
CA ALA A 26 -33.54 -10.61 -2.93
C ALA A 26 -32.91 -11.60 -3.92
N THR A 27 -31.88 -11.14 -4.63
CA THR A 27 -30.82 -12.03 -5.14
C THR A 27 -30.39 -12.94 -4.01
N PRO A 28 -30.19 -14.25 -4.27
CA PRO A 28 -29.93 -15.23 -3.23
C PRO A 28 -28.77 -14.73 -2.37
N LEU A 29 -29.05 -14.49 -1.08
CA LEU A 29 -28.02 -14.26 -0.07
C LEU A 29 -26.93 -15.32 -0.30
N GLY A 30 -25.68 -14.89 -0.45
CA GLY A 30 -24.55 -15.81 -0.60
C GLY A 30 -24.65 -16.95 0.41
N ASP A 31 -24.30 -18.16 -0.02
CA ASP A 31 -24.49 -19.40 0.75
C ASP A 31 -24.02 -19.21 2.20
N ILE A 32 -24.96 -19.21 3.16
CA ILE A 32 -24.69 -19.06 4.59
C ILE A 32 -23.63 -20.08 5.05
N GLY A 33 -23.60 -21.27 4.43
CA GLY A 33 -22.60 -22.29 4.70
C GLY A 33 -21.17 -21.89 4.31
N GLN A 34 -20.99 -20.95 3.38
CA GLN A 34 -19.68 -20.38 3.03
C GLN A 34 -19.19 -19.43 4.12
N LEU A 35 -20.06 -18.58 4.67
CA LEU A 35 -19.71 -17.62 5.72
C LEU A 35 -19.32 -18.32 7.03
N ASP A 36 -19.98 -19.41 7.37
CA ASP A 36 -19.62 -20.23 8.55
C ASP A 36 -18.20 -20.81 8.43
N LYS A 37 -17.83 -21.32 7.24
CA LYS A 37 -16.46 -21.80 6.98
C LYS A 37 -15.42 -20.67 7.07
N ILE A 38 -15.73 -19.51 6.52
CA ILE A 38 -14.85 -18.32 6.61
C ILE A 38 -14.65 -17.94 8.08
N LEU A 39 -15.74 -17.88 8.86
CA LEU A 39 -15.67 -17.61 10.30
C LEU A 39 -14.76 -18.61 11.02
N GLN A 40 -14.92 -19.91 10.75
CA GLN A 40 -14.08 -20.95 11.35
C GLN A 40 -12.59 -20.78 11.01
N ILE A 41 -12.26 -20.40 9.77
CA ILE A 41 -10.88 -20.14 9.34
C ILE A 41 -10.29 -18.94 10.10
N ILE A 42 -11.04 -17.83 10.16
CA ILE A 42 -10.62 -16.61 10.86
C ILE A 42 -10.46 -16.89 12.36
N GLN A 43 -11.43 -17.60 12.96
CA GLN A 43 -11.36 -18.00 14.36
C GLN A 43 -10.18 -18.91 14.63
N ALA A 44 -9.86 -19.86 13.74
CA ALA A 44 -8.72 -20.74 13.92
C ALA A 44 -7.38 -19.99 13.85
N GLY A 45 -7.19 -19.15 12.83
CA GLY A 45 -5.97 -18.37 12.62
C GLY A 45 -5.81 -17.17 13.57
N GLY A 46 -6.91 -16.68 14.15
CA GLY A 46 -6.92 -15.51 15.02
C GLY A 46 -6.52 -14.24 14.28
N VAL A 47 -5.75 -13.36 14.94
CA VAL A 47 -5.28 -12.09 14.37
C VAL A 47 -4.28 -12.26 13.22
N ASN A 48 -3.70 -13.45 13.08
CA ASN A 48 -2.73 -13.81 12.04
C ASN A 48 -3.36 -14.58 10.88
N ALA A 49 -4.70 -14.68 10.82
CA ALA A 49 -5.34 -15.31 9.67
C ALA A 49 -5.11 -14.46 8.41
N THR A 50 -4.65 -15.09 7.34
CA THR A 50 -4.31 -14.43 6.06
C THR A 50 -5.15 -15.00 4.91
N GLY A 51 -5.01 -14.41 3.72
CA GLY A 51 -5.70 -14.81 2.50
C GLY A 51 -6.91 -13.95 2.18
N SER A 52 -7.64 -14.37 1.14
CA SER A 52 -8.84 -13.71 0.64
C SER A 52 -9.93 -14.73 0.36
N PHE A 53 -11.18 -14.27 0.25
CA PHE A 53 -12.30 -15.09 -0.17
C PHE A 53 -13.22 -14.30 -1.11
N HIS A 54 -13.86 -15.04 -2.03
CA HIS A 54 -14.75 -14.47 -3.02
C HIS A 54 -16.20 -14.42 -2.50
N PHE A 55 -16.83 -13.25 -2.55
CA PHE A 55 -18.23 -13.06 -2.16
C PHE A 55 -18.91 -11.97 -3.02
N LEU A 56 -20.04 -12.31 -3.66
CA LEU A 56 -20.80 -11.39 -4.53
C LEU A 56 -19.96 -10.67 -5.61
N ASN A 57 -19.01 -11.37 -6.23
CA ASN A 57 -18.06 -10.83 -7.21
C ASN A 57 -16.96 -9.91 -6.63
N TYR A 58 -16.80 -9.88 -5.31
CA TYR A 58 -15.72 -9.15 -4.64
C TYR A 58 -14.75 -10.12 -4.01
N ASP A 59 -13.45 -9.84 -4.15
CA ASP A 59 -12.39 -10.54 -3.44
C ASP A 59 -12.07 -9.80 -2.14
N ILE A 60 -12.50 -10.38 -1.02
CA ILE A 60 -12.45 -9.74 0.29
C ILE A 60 -11.25 -10.29 1.05
N GLN A 61 -10.37 -9.40 1.49
CA GLN A 61 -9.22 -9.75 2.30
C GLN A 61 -9.65 -10.14 3.71
N VAL A 62 -9.13 -11.26 4.22
CA VAL A 62 -9.35 -11.67 5.62
C VAL A 62 -8.88 -10.59 6.59
N GLN A 63 -7.79 -9.90 6.25
CA GLN A 63 -7.25 -8.82 7.05
C GLN A 63 -8.25 -7.68 7.28
N PHE A 64 -9.06 -7.33 6.27
CA PHE A 64 -10.12 -6.34 6.43
C PHE A 64 -11.12 -6.75 7.51
N VAL A 65 -11.55 -8.01 7.50
CA VAL A 65 -12.52 -8.54 8.47
C VAL A 65 -11.94 -8.50 9.88
N ILE A 66 -10.67 -8.88 10.05
CA ILE A 66 -9.97 -8.79 11.34
C ILE A 66 -9.91 -7.34 11.83
N THR A 67 -9.51 -6.40 10.96
CA THR A 67 -9.46 -4.97 11.28
C THR A 67 -10.84 -4.44 11.66
N PHE A 68 -11.90 -4.83 10.92
CA PHE A 68 -13.29 -4.50 11.23
C PHE A 68 -13.72 -4.97 12.62
N LEU A 69 -13.53 -6.25 12.93
CA LEU A 69 -13.90 -6.83 14.23
C LEU A 69 -13.16 -6.11 15.37
N SER A 70 -11.86 -5.85 15.19
CA SER A 70 -11.06 -5.15 16.18
C SER A 70 -11.54 -3.72 16.44
N ILE A 71 -11.83 -2.96 15.39
CA ILE A 71 -12.37 -1.60 15.50
C ILE A 71 -13.74 -1.59 16.20
N LYS A 72 -14.55 -2.63 15.97
CA LYS A 72 -15.83 -2.82 16.66
C LYS A 72 -15.69 -3.41 18.07
N SER A 73 -14.47 -3.65 18.55
CA SER A 73 -14.18 -4.29 19.84
C SER A 73 -14.84 -5.68 19.99
N ILE A 74 -14.94 -6.41 18.88
CA ILE A 74 -15.44 -7.79 18.83
C ILE A 74 -14.24 -8.71 18.90
N ASP A 75 -14.20 -9.57 19.92
CA ASP A 75 -13.19 -10.63 20.02
C ASP A 75 -13.40 -11.64 18.88
N ILE A 76 -12.35 -11.86 18.08
CA ILE A 76 -12.35 -12.78 16.94
C ILE A 76 -12.85 -14.17 17.34
N ARG A 77 -12.49 -14.67 18.54
CA ARG A 77 -12.92 -15.99 19.03
C ARG A 77 -14.42 -16.08 19.32
N HIS A 78 -15.09 -14.94 19.47
CA HIS A 78 -16.51 -14.82 19.77
C HIS A 78 -17.31 -14.21 18.62
N ALA A 79 -16.67 -13.89 17.49
CA ALA A 79 -17.33 -13.37 16.31
C ALA A 79 -18.38 -14.36 15.79
N THR A 80 -19.47 -13.82 15.24
CA THR A 80 -20.58 -14.57 14.67
C THR A 80 -20.62 -14.44 13.15
N VAL A 81 -21.40 -15.28 12.47
CA VAL A 81 -21.61 -15.18 11.01
C VAL A 81 -22.17 -13.81 10.63
N GLN A 82 -23.00 -13.20 11.49
CA GLN A 82 -23.54 -11.86 11.26
C GLN A 82 -22.44 -10.81 11.28
N ASP A 83 -21.47 -10.88 12.20
CA ASP A 83 -20.36 -9.91 12.25
C ASP A 83 -19.50 -9.98 10.98
N ILE A 84 -19.28 -11.18 10.45
CA ILE A 84 -18.58 -11.38 9.17
C ILE A 84 -19.37 -10.79 8.01
N TYR A 85 -20.69 -11.02 7.97
CA TYR A 85 -21.55 -10.45 6.95
C TYR A 85 -21.58 -8.92 7.00
N ASP A 86 -21.65 -8.32 8.19
CA ASP A 86 -21.60 -6.88 8.37
C ASP A 86 -20.26 -6.29 7.89
N ALA A 87 -19.14 -6.97 8.17
CA ALA A 87 -17.83 -6.58 7.64
C ALA A 87 -17.85 -6.58 6.10
N ILE A 88 -18.36 -7.64 5.48
CA ILE A 88 -18.47 -7.78 4.02
C ILE A 88 -19.29 -6.64 3.41
N LEU A 89 -20.42 -6.27 4.00
CA LEU A 89 -21.25 -5.17 3.49
C LEU A 89 -20.50 -3.83 3.54
N ILE A 90 -19.74 -3.57 4.61
CA ILE A 90 -18.89 -2.38 4.69
C ILE A 90 -17.78 -2.42 3.65
N TYR A 91 -17.13 -3.56 3.45
CA TYR A 91 -16.11 -3.74 2.41
C TYR A 91 -16.66 -3.39 1.03
N ILE A 92 -17.79 -3.98 0.63
CA ILE A 92 -18.43 -3.75 -0.67
C ILE A 92 -18.80 -2.28 -0.84
N ARG A 93 -19.36 -1.66 0.21
CA ARG A 93 -19.68 -0.22 0.19
C ARG A 93 -18.44 0.62 -0.06
N LEU A 94 -17.34 0.34 0.62
CA LEU A 94 -16.10 1.09 0.44
C LEU A 94 -15.52 0.84 -0.96
N TYR A 95 -15.52 -0.40 -1.42
CA TYR A 95 -15.00 -0.80 -2.73
C TYR A 95 -15.62 0.00 -3.88
N VAL A 96 -16.92 0.33 -3.80
CA VAL A 96 -17.61 1.13 -4.83
C VAL A 96 -17.41 2.64 -4.68
N THR A 97 -17.02 3.13 -3.50
CA THR A 97 -16.86 4.57 -3.22
C THR A 97 -15.42 5.07 -3.28
N VAL A 98 -14.45 4.19 -3.07
CA VAL A 98 -13.04 4.57 -2.98
C VAL A 98 -12.46 4.69 -4.38
N ASP A 99 -11.81 5.82 -4.64
CA ASP A 99 -10.98 5.98 -5.83
C ASP A 99 -9.73 5.13 -5.66
N ARG A 100 -9.64 4.04 -6.44
CA ARG A 100 -8.50 3.12 -6.47
C ARG A 100 -7.41 3.58 -7.45
N GLY A 101 -7.64 4.69 -8.16
CA GLY A 101 -6.89 5.05 -9.35
C GLY A 101 -5.51 5.68 -9.13
N ASN A 102 -5.12 6.06 -7.92
CA ASN A 102 -3.95 6.94 -7.72
C ASN A 102 -3.17 6.64 -6.43
N GLY A 103 -2.51 5.49 -6.30
CA GLY A 103 -1.68 5.31 -5.12
C GLY A 103 -0.62 4.23 -5.17
N ASP A 104 0.46 4.53 -4.47
CA ASP A 104 1.54 3.63 -4.04
C ASP A 104 1.09 2.56 -3.01
N VAL A 105 -0.22 2.47 -2.76
CA VAL A 105 -0.83 1.53 -1.81
C VAL A 105 -1.30 0.30 -2.60
N PRO A 106 -0.92 -0.92 -2.19
CA PRO A 106 -1.40 -2.14 -2.84
C PRO A 106 -2.93 -2.18 -2.90
N GLU A 107 -3.51 -2.57 -4.04
CA GLU A 107 -4.97 -2.56 -4.24
C GLU A 107 -5.70 -3.38 -3.15
N CYS A 108 -5.09 -4.49 -2.72
CA CYS A 108 -5.61 -5.34 -1.65
C CYS A 108 -5.75 -4.62 -0.30
N ASP A 109 -4.99 -3.55 -0.06
CA ASP A 109 -4.96 -2.80 1.19
C ASP A 109 -5.77 -1.51 1.18
N VAL A 110 -5.99 -0.91 0.00
CA VAL A 110 -6.68 0.39 -0.14
C VAL A 110 -7.98 0.45 0.67
N ILE A 111 -8.81 -0.60 0.60
CA ILE A 111 -10.11 -0.64 1.30
C ILE A 111 -9.94 -0.74 2.83
N THR A 112 -8.96 -1.53 3.29
CA THR A 112 -8.65 -1.66 4.72
C THR A 112 -8.12 -0.37 5.29
N VAL A 113 -7.19 0.28 4.58
CA VAL A 113 -6.61 1.56 4.99
C VAL A 113 -7.67 2.66 4.98
N GLN A 114 -8.52 2.72 3.95
CA GLN A 114 -9.65 3.67 3.92
C GLN A 114 -10.58 3.48 5.12
N PHE A 115 -10.89 2.23 5.48
CA PHE A 115 -11.74 1.93 6.63
C PHE A 115 -11.10 2.40 7.94
N ILE A 116 -9.79 2.19 8.11
CA ILE A 116 -9.04 2.70 9.26
C ILE A 116 -9.07 4.24 9.27
N LEU A 117 -8.88 4.89 8.11
CA LEU A 117 -8.93 6.34 8.00
C LEU A 117 -10.28 6.90 8.45
N GLN A 118 -11.39 6.34 7.96
CA GLN A 118 -12.74 6.74 8.39
C GLN A 118 -12.96 6.51 9.90
N PHE A 119 -12.41 5.43 10.46
CA PHE A 119 -12.44 5.20 11.89
C PHE A 119 -11.68 6.27 12.67
N LEU A 120 -10.52 6.71 12.19
CA LEU A 120 -9.72 7.77 12.81
C LEU A 120 -10.41 9.15 12.76
N GLU A 121 -11.07 9.46 11.65
CA GLU A 121 -11.80 10.73 11.43
C GLU A 121 -12.98 10.90 12.40
N VAL A 122 -13.78 9.83 12.60
CA VAL A 122 -15.02 9.90 13.41
C VAL A 122 -14.75 10.12 14.91
N GLN A 123 -13.53 9.86 15.40
CA GLN A 123 -13.22 9.81 16.84
C GLN A 123 -12.74 11.15 17.46
N GLU A 124 -13.20 12.31 16.98
CA GLU A 124 -12.70 13.65 17.34
C GLU A 124 -12.50 13.95 18.85
N ALA A 125 -13.22 13.31 19.78
CA ALA A 125 -13.18 13.65 21.21
C ALA A 125 -12.45 12.63 22.12
N ASN A 126 -12.16 11.41 21.66
CA ASN A 126 -11.50 10.36 22.45
C ASN A 126 -10.90 9.30 21.52
N ARG A 127 -9.86 9.68 20.78
CA ARG A 127 -9.16 8.83 19.80
C ARG A 127 -8.30 7.74 20.46
N ASN A 128 -8.80 7.09 21.49
CA ASN A 128 -8.18 5.93 22.12
C ASN A 128 -8.83 4.68 21.54
N GLY A 129 -8.07 3.92 20.77
CA GLY A 129 -8.49 2.65 20.21
C GLY A 129 -7.29 1.87 19.73
N ASN A 130 -7.47 0.58 19.57
CA ASN A 130 -6.48 -0.29 18.96
C ASN A 130 -7.15 -1.08 17.85
N PHE A 131 -6.40 -1.34 16.79
CA PHE A 131 -6.86 -2.21 15.71
C PHE A 131 -5.74 -3.11 15.24
N TYR A 132 -6.10 -4.25 14.65
CA TYR A 132 -5.13 -5.14 14.03
C TYR A 132 -4.93 -4.77 12.56
N PHE A 133 -3.67 -4.73 12.12
CA PHE A 133 -3.27 -4.63 10.72
C PHE A 133 -2.10 -5.59 10.48
N TYR A 134 -2.26 -6.53 9.56
CA TYR A 134 -1.35 -7.66 9.33
C TYR A 134 -0.93 -8.41 10.61
N GLY A 135 -1.87 -8.62 11.54
CA GLY A 135 -1.61 -9.28 12.83
C GLY A 135 -0.95 -8.41 13.90
N TYR A 136 -0.50 -7.20 13.57
CA TYR A 136 0.08 -6.25 14.52
C TYR A 136 -1.01 -5.39 15.17
N LEU A 137 -0.93 -5.23 16.49
CA LEU A 137 -1.83 -4.36 17.24
C LEU A 137 -1.34 -2.91 17.14
N ILE A 138 -2.06 -2.09 16.37
CA ILE A 138 -1.73 -0.68 16.15
C ILE A 138 -2.59 0.18 17.08
N GLN A 139 -1.92 1.03 17.86
CA GLN A 139 -2.59 2.00 18.72
C GLN A 139 -2.87 3.28 17.93
N THR A 140 -4.11 3.76 17.96
CA THR A 140 -4.49 5.01 17.27
C THR A 140 -3.66 6.21 17.73
N GLN A 141 -3.25 6.21 19.00
CA GLN A 141 -2.42 7.26 19.59
C GLN A 141 -1.06 7.40 18.89
N PHE A 142 -0.44 6.28 18.46
CA PHE A 142 0.80 6.32 17.68
C PHE A 142 0.62 7.12 16.38
N ILE A 143 -0.42 6.81 15.62
CA ILE A 143 -0.73 7.47 14.34
C ILE A 143 -0.94 8.97 14.57
N ILE A 144 -1.70 9.34 15.60
CA ILE A 144 -1.98 10.73 15.95
C ILE A 144 -0.71 11.49 16.33
N GLU A 145 0.22 10.84 17.03
CA GLU A 145 1.51 11.44 17.38
C GLU A 145 2.36 11.68 16.14
N ILE A 146 2.44 10.74 15.22
CA ILE A 146 3.16 10.91 13.94
C ILE A 146 2.56 12.07 13.14
N VAL A 147 1.24 12.10 12.97
CA VAL A 147 0.54 13.18 12.25
C VAL A 147 0.79 14.55 12.91
N LYS A 148 0.82 14.61 14.23
CA LYS A 148 1.16 15.85 14.98
C LYS A 148 2.61 16.27 14.79
N ILE A 149 3.56 15.33 14.80
CA ILE A 149 4.98 15.61 14.55
C ILE A 149 5.16 16.24 13.16
N GLN A 150 4.37 15.80 12.18
CA GLN A 150 4.33 16.33 10.82
C GLN A 150 3.59 17.67 10.70
N ASN A 151 3.10 18.24 11.80
CA ASN A 151 2.26 19.45 11.83
C ASN A 151 1.00 19.33 10.95
N SER A 152 0.46 18.13 10.81
CA SER A 152 -0.77 17.85 10.05
C SER A 152 -1.93 17.50 10.99
N SER A 153 -3.09 17.17 10.43
CA SER A 153 -4.26 16.69 11.15
C SER A 153 -4.76 15.38 10.55
N VAL A 154 -5.53 14.61 11.33
CA VAL A 154 -6.05 13.31 10.87
C VAL A 154 -7.02 13.49 9.70
N GLU A 155 -7.75 14.61 9.67
CA GLU A 155 -8.70 14.96 8.62
C GLU A 155 -8.00 15.33 7.30
N ALA A 156 -6.72 15.69 7.37
CA ALA A 156 -5.89 15.96 6.20
C ALA A 156 -5.10 14.72 5.75
N LEU A 157 -5.17 13.61 6.49
CA LEU A 157 -4.41 12.41 6.21
C LEU A 157 -4.97 11.68 4.99
N THR A 158 -4.11 11.41 4.02
CA THR A 158 -4.47 10.62 2.84
C THR A 158 -4.35 9.11 3.12
N ILE A 159 -4.92 8.28 2.24
CA ILE A 159 -4.79 6.81 2.31
C ILE A 159 -3.31 6.42 2.27
N SER A 160 -2.52 6.98 1.35
CA SER A 160 -1.10 6.66 1.19
C SER A 160 -0.29 7.03 2.42
N GLU A 161 -0.49 8.23 2.97
CA GLU A 161 0.21 8.65 4.20
C GLU A 161 -0.14 7.74 5.38
N LEU A 162 -1.43 7.43 5.58
CA LEU A 162 -1.83 6.50 6.63
C LEU A 162 -1.17 5.14 6.44
N TYR A 163 -1.23 4.58 5.23
CA TYR A 163 -0.62 3.30 4.91
C TYR A 163 0.87 3.28 5.27
N TYR A 164 1.63 4.31 4.89
CA TYR A 164 3.05 4.40 5.24
C TYR A 164 3.30 4.50 6.75
N ILE A 165 2.44 5.20 7.50
CA ILE A 165 2.53 5.21 8.96
C ILE A 165 2.34 3.79 9.53
N LEU A 166 1.38 3.02 9.01
CA LEU A 166 1.15 1.64 9.45
C LEU A 166 2.35 0.75 9.12
N VAL A 167 2.92 0.87 7.92
CA VAL A 167 4.10 0.12 7.49
C VAL A 167 5.29 0.43 8.38
N VAL A 168 5.57 1.71 8.65
CA VAL A 168 6.66 2.13 9.55
C VAL A 168 6.46 1.61 10.97
N TYR A 169 5.22 1.64 11.47
CA TYR A 169 4.91 1.07 12.79
C TYR A 169 5.26 -0.42 12.84
N ILE A 170 4.78 -1.20 11.87
CA ILE A 170 5.04 -2.64 11.79
C ILE A 170 6.54 -2.92 11.68
N GLY A 171 7.25 -2.15 10.85
CA GLY A 171 8.71 -2.26 10.71
C GLY A 171 9.45 -2.10 12.02
N HIS A 172 9.06 -1.12 12.84
CA HIS A 172 9.67 -0.91 14.15
C HIS A 172 9.48 -2.10 15.11
N GLU A 173 8.33 -2.78 15.03
CA GLU A 173 8.07 -3.97 15.84
C GLU A 173 8.92 -5.17 15.38
N ILE A 174 9.20 -5.29 14.07
CA ILE A 174 9.99 -6.39 13.47
C ILE A 174 11.51 -6.22 13.70
N ASP A 175 12.01 -4.98 13.61
CA ASP A 175 13.44 -4.61 13.64
C ASP A 175 14.10 -4.82 15.03
N THR A 176 13.37 -5.32 16.02
CA THR A 176 13.93 -5.73 17.31
C THR A 176 14.75 -7.04 17.26
N SER A 177 14.82 -7.70 16.10
CA SER A 177 15.39 -9.05 15.94
C SER A 177 16.77 -9.13 15.27
N GLY A 178 17.54 -8.04 15.15
CA GLY A 178 19.02 -8.05 15.10
C GLY A 178 19.75 -8.83 13.98
N ASN A 179 19.05 -9.42 13.01
CA ASN A 179 19.61 -10.20 11.91
C ASN A 179 19.13 -9.66 10.55
N GLU A 180 19.20 -8.34 10.35
CA GLU A 180 18.92 -7.80 9.03
C GLU A 180 19.95 -8.36 8.03
N PRO A 181 19.50 -8.90 6.88
CA PRO A 181 20.40 -9.31 5.82
C PRO A 181 21.21 -8.09 5.38
N ARG A 182 22.48 -8.29 5.01
CA ARG A 182 23.29 -7.21 4.45
C ARG A 182 23.12 -7.19 2.92
N PRO A 183 23.03 -6.02 2.29
CA PRO A 183 22.93 -5.95 0.84
C PRO A 183 24.20 -6.50 0.19
N CYS A 184 24.05 -7.22 -0.92
CA CYS A 184 25.15 -7.63 -1.78
C CYS A 184 25.72 -6.43 -2.57
N GLU A 185 26.82 -6.63 -3.31
CA GLU A 185 27.50 -5.53 -4.02
C GLU A 185 26.60 -4.84 -5.07
N VAL A 186 25.77 -5.60 -5.78
CA VAL A 186 24.84 -5.06 -6.78
C VAL A 186 23.74 -4.21 -6.14
N GLU A 187 23.25 -4.63 -4.97
CA GLU A 187 22.25 -3.88 -4.22
C GLU A 187 22.85 -2.61 -3.64
N ILE A 188 24.07 -2.68 -3.09
CA ILE A 188 24.81 -1.48 -2.63
C ILE A 188 24.93 -0.45 -3.74
N GLU A 189 25.25 -0.87 -4.97
CA GLU A 189 25.35 0.05 -6.10
C GLU A 189 23.98 0.63 -6.48
N SER A 190 22.93 -0.20 -6.49
CA SER A 190 21.56 0.25 -6.72
C SER A 190 21.12 1.29 -5.68
N LEU A 191 21.41 1.06 -4.40
CA LEU A 191 21.10 1.97 -3.30
C LEU A 191 21.89 3.29 -3.39
N LYS A 192 23.14 3.27 -3.86
CA LYS A 192 23.89 4.51 -4.13
C LYS A 192 23.21 5.33 -5.22
N ILE A 193 22.78 4.70 -6.32
CA ILE A 193 22.04 5.37 -7.39
C ILE A 193 20.79 6.02 -6.82
N VAL A 194 19.97 5.25 -6.09
CA VAL A 194 18.75 5.77 -5.44
C VAL A 194 19.08 6.96 -4.54
N ARG A 195 20.10 6.85 -3.68
CA ARG A 195 20.50 7.95 -2.80
C ARG A 195 20.85 9.23 -3.56
N GLU A 196 21.61 9.13 -4.64
CA GLU A 196 21.98 10.31 -5.42
C GLU A 196 20.78 10.89 -6.17
N GLU A 197 19.87 10.06 -6.69
CA GLU A 197 18.61 10.53 -7.30
C GLU A 197 17.73 11.25 -6.28
N LEU A 198 17.56 10.68 -5.09
CA LEU A 198 16.82 11.29 -4.00
C LEU A 198 17.43 12.65 -3.60
N LYS A 199 18.76 12.77 -3.53
CA LYS A 199 19.43 14.06 -3.26
C LYS A 199 19.22 15.11 -4.34
N VAL A 200 19.22 14.70 -5.61
CA VAL A 200 19.03 15.60 -6.75
C VAL A 200 17.58 16.08 -6.82
N GLN A 201 16.62 15.18 -6.64
CA GLN A 201 15.19 15.46 -6.83
C GLN A 201 14.48 15.93 -5.56
N GLY A 202 15.05 15.65 -4.38
CA GLY A 202 14.52 16.04 -3.08
C GLY A 202 13.24 15.29 -2.71
N CYS A 203 12.28 16.00 -2.12
CA CYS A 203 11.00 15.41 -1.70
C CYS A 203 10.06 15.06 -2.85
N ASN A 204 10.37 15.51 -4.07
CA ASN A 204 9.59 15.24 -5.28
C ASN A 204 10.28 14.16 -6.15
N ALA A 205 11.12 13.33 -5.53
CA ALA A 205 11.80 12.28 -6.24
C ALA A 205 10.79 11.32 -6.86
N SER A 206 10.89 11.11 -8.17
CA SER A 206 10.04 10.19 -8.90
C SER A 206 10.89 9.10 -9.52
N GLY A 207 10.49 7.86 -9.28
CA GLY A 207 11.23 6.71 -9.76
C GLY A 207 10.94 5.45 -8.96
N ALA A 208 11.61 4.38 -9.34
CA ALA A 208 11.50 3.11 -8.65
C ALA A 208 12.83 2.35 -8.67
N ILE A 209 12.99 1.44 -7.72
CA ILE A 209 14.08 0.48 -7.65
C ILE A 209 13.54 -0.94 -7.62
N VAL A 210 14.20 -1.86 -8.33
CA VAL A 210 13.93 -3.29 -8.29
C VAL A 210 15.01 -4.00 -7.46
N ILE A 211 14.62 -4.66 -6.37
CA ILE A 211 15.47 -5.48 -5.49
C ILE A 211 14.73 -6.78 -5.16
N GLU A 212 15.39 -7.94 -5.27
CA GLU A 212 14.84 -9.27 -4.89
C GLU A 212 13.42 -9.56 -5.42
N ASP A 213 13.15 -9.22 -6.69
CA ASP A 213 11.83 -9.34 -7.32
C ASP A 213 10.72 -8.41 -6.78
N HIS A 214 11.10 -7.38 -6.03
CA HIS A 214 10.22 -6.33 -5.54
C HIS A 214 10.49 -5.00 -6.24
N LEU A 215 9.42 -4.29 -6.61
CA LEU A 215 9.46 -2.90 -7.05
C LEU A 215 9.17 -1.98 -5.87
N ILE A 216 10.08 -1.07 -5.55
CA ILE A 216 9.93 -0.08 -4.48
C ILE A 216 9.97 1.32 -5.10
N LEU A 217 8.89 2.08 -4.91
CA LEU A 217 8.75 3.45 -5.40
C LEU A 217 9.57 4.43 -4.56
N PHE A 218 10.11 5.48 -5.18
CA PHE A 218 10.86 6.52 -4.47
C PHE A 218 9.96 7.31 -3.54
N GLU A 219 8.70 7.48 -3.93
CA GLU A 219 7.64 8.10 -3.15
C GLU A 219 7.49 7.40 -1.79
N TYR A 220 7.45 6.05 -1.77
CA TYR A 220 7.47 5.26 -0.54
C TYR A 220 8.70 5.59 0.32
N ILE A 221 9.90 5.61 -0.26
CA ILE A 221 11.15 5.88 0.47
C ILE A 221 11.10 7.28 1.09
N VAL A 222 10.71 8.30 0.31
CA VAL A 222 10.59 9.69 0.77
C VAL A 222 9.57 9.79 1.90
N SER A 223 8.42 9.11 1.80
CA SER A 223 7.41 9.10 2.85
C SER A 223 7.90 8.46 4.13
N VAL A 224 8.60 7.32 4.06
CA VAL A 224 9.21 6.68 5.24
C VAL A 224 10.26 7.60 5.88
N LEU A 225 11.12 8.23 5.07
CA LEU A 225 12.08 9.22 5.58
C LEU A 225 11.38 10.40 6.28
N HIS A 226 10.30 10.90 5.69
CA HIS A 226 9.51 11.97 6.27
C HIS A 226 8.88 11.57 7.62
N ILE A 227 8.28 10.38 7.71
CA ILE A 227 7.72 9.82 8.94
C ILE A 227 8.80 9.67 10.03
N ARG A 228 10.00 9.24 9.66
CA ARG A 228 11.16 9.11 10.58
C ARG A 228 11.84 10.44 10.89
N ASN A 229 11.37 11.55 10.33
CA ASN A 229 11.97 12.88 10.44
C ASN A 229 13.46 12.90 9.97
N THR A 230 13.77 12.13 8.95
CA THR A 230 15.10 12.05 8.32
C THR A 230 15.09 12.85 7.02
N SER A 231 16.12 13.69 6.80
CA SER A 231 16.24 14.44 5.54
C SER A 231 16.71 13.53 4.42
N VAL A 232 16.10 13.67 3.24
CA VAL A 232 16.55 13.02 2.00
C VAL A 232 18.03 13.33 1.69
N ASN A 233 18.50 14.53 2.04
CA ASN A 233 19.88 14.93 1.79
C ASN A 233 20.92 14.24 2.69
N SER A 234 20.48 13.71 3.83
CA SER A 234 21.34 13.06 4.83
C SER A 234 21.25 11.55 4.83
N VAL A 235 20.33 10.95 4.05
CA VAL A 235 20.07 9.51 4.10
C VAL A 235 21.30 8.70 3.71
N THR A 236 21.63 7.69 4.50
CA THR A 236 22.75 6.76 4.23
C THR A 236 22.28 5.55 3.41
N THR A 237 23.24 4.77 2.89
CA THR A 237 22.92 3.53 2.16
C THR A 237 22.33 2.48 3.10
N GLU A 238 22.81 2.45 4.34
CA GLU A 238 22.31 1.57 5.40
C GLU A 238 20.87 1.92 5.77
N GLU A 239 20.55 3.21 5.94
CA GLU A 239 19.18 3.65 6.21
C GLU A 239 18.24 3.34 5.05
N LEU A 240 18.68 3.54 3.80
CA LEU A 240 17.90 3.14 2.63
C LEU A 240 17.64 1.63 2.61
N TRP A 241 18.65 0.83 2.95
CA TRP A 241 18.49 -0.62 2.99
C TRP A 241 17.40 -1.06 3.99
N VAL A 242 17.39 -0.50 5.20
CA VAL A 242 16.33 -0.78 6.20
C VAL A 242 14.95 -0.42 5.63
N ILE A 243 14.83 0.71 4.92
CA ILE A 243 13.56 1.13 4.30
C ILE A 243 13.13 0.17 3.19
N ILE A 244 14.07 -0.30 2.37
CA ILE A 244 13.79 -1.29 1.31
C ILE A 244 13.36 -2.62 1.93
N GLN A 245 14.06 -3.12 2.95
CA GLN A 245 13.71 -4.36 3.62
C GLN A 245 12.32 -4.28 4.25
N LEU A 246 11.98 -3.13 4.82
CA LEU A 246 10.62 -2.87 5.30
C LEU A 246 9.57 -2.95 4.18
N ALA A 247 9.86 -2.38 3.01
CA ALA A 247 8.97 -2.45 1.85
C ALA A 247 8.78 -3.91 1.37
N ILE A 248 9.87 -4.67 1.28
CA ILE A 248 9.89 -6.07 0.85
C ILE A 248 9.06 -6.94 1.80
N GLU A 249 9.33 -6.85 3.10
CA GLU A 249 8.58 -7.61 4.12
C GLU A 249 7.09 -7.30 4.04
N PHE A 250 6.73 -6.03 3.87
CA PHE A 250 5.33 -5.65 3.76
C PHE A 250 4.67 -6.18 2.48
N GLN A 251 5.36 -6.10 1.33
CA GLN A 251 4.87 -6.69 0.09
C GLN A 251 4.70 -8.21 0.18
N ASN A 252 5.55 -8.90 0.94
CA ASN A 252 5.41 -10.34 1.20
C ASN A 252 4.21 -10.68 2.08
N GLN A 253 3.81 -9.78 2.98
CA GLN A 253 2.60 -9.94 3.80
C GLN A 253 1.33 -9.63 3.01
N SER A 254 1.41 -8.72 2.04
CA SER A 254 0.32 -8.43 1.12
C SER A 254 0.04 -9.64 0.21
N ASN A 255 -1.17 -10.19 0.25
CA ASN A 255 -1.60 -11.26 -0.67
C ASN A 255 -1.95 -10.71 -2.06
N CYS A 256 -1.33 -9.62 -2.50
CA CYS A 256 -1.57 -9.02 -3.79
C CYS A 256 -0.97 -9.92 -4.89
N SER A 257 -1.78 -10.31 -5.88
CA SER A 257 -1.41 -11.29 -6.92
C SER A 257 -0.56 -10.71 -8.07
N GLU A 258 -0.15 -9.44 -7.97
CA GLU A 258 0.56 -8.75 -9.05
C GLU A 258 2.03 -9.19 -9.12
N THR A 259 2.43 -9.67 -10.29
CA THR A 259 3.82 -10.05 -10.60
C THR A 259 4.72 -8.82 -10.70
N LEU A 260 6.03 -9.00 -10.56
CA LEU A 260 7.01 -7.90 -10.74
C LEU A 260 6.84 -7.20 -12.10
N ASP A 261 6.70 -7.97 -13.17
CA ASP A 261 6.56 -7.43 -14.53
C ASP A 261 5.30 -6.56 -14.67
N GLN A 262 4.22 -6.96 -14.01
CA GLN A 262 2.98 -6.16 -13.95
C GLN A 262 3.19 -4.89 -13.12
N LYS A 263 3.86 -4.95 -11.97
CA LYS A 263 4.19 -3.76 -11.17
C LYS A 263 5.05 -2.76 -11.97
N ILE A 264 6.05 -3.26 -12.70
CA ILE A 264 6.92 -2.44 -13.57
C ILE A 264 6.09 -1.79 -14.69
N LEU A 265 5.18 -2.54 -15.30
CA LEU A 265 4.25 -2.00 -16.30
C LEU A 265 3.36 -0.92 -15.69
N SER A 266 2.74 -1.18 -14.55
CA SER A 266 1.87 -0.23 -13.84
C SER A 266 2.62 1.07 -13.52
N PHE A 267 3.85 0.97 -13.00
CA PHE A 267 4.72 2.12 -12.77
C PHE A 267 5.02 2.89 -14.07
N PHE A 268 5.42 2.20 -15.14
CA PHE A 268 5.72 2.83 -16.43
C PHE A 268 4.50 3.55 -17.02
N LEU A 269 3.33 2.92 -16.99
CA LEU A 269 2.08 3.50 -17.47
C LEU A 269 1.67 4.72 -16.64
N ASN A 270 1.87 4.69 -15.32
CA ASN A 270 1.59 5.82 -14.46
C ASN A 270 2.49 7.02 -14.82
N VAL A 271 3.81 6.81 -14.88
CA VAL A 271 4.76 7.89 -15.24
C VAL A 271 4.52 8.43 -16.64
N THR A 272 4.25 7.57 -17.63
CA THR A 272 4.03 8.02 -19.01
C THR A 272 2.70 8.74 -19.22
N SER A 273 1.79 8.67 -18.25
CA SER A 273 0.53 9.40 -18.25
C SER A 273 0.70 10.89 -17.91
N ASP A 274 1.83 11.28 -17.31
CA ASP A 274 2.21 12.64 -16.95
C ASP A 274 3.56 13.02 -17.59
N THR A 275 3.50 13.85 -18.62
CA THR A 275 4.68 14.25 -19.39
C THR A 275 5.68 15.09 -18.60
N GLU A 276 5.28 15.73 -17.51
CA GLU A 276 6.15 16.62 -16.73
C GLU A 276 7.21 15.85 -15.93
N VAL A 277 6.88 14.63 -15.51
CA VAL A 277 7.76 13.80 -14.68
C VAL A 277 8.65 12.84 -15.47
N ILE A 278 8.40 12.65 -16.78
CA ILE A 278 9.13 11.67 -17.62
C ILE A 278 10.64 11.90 -17.64
N ASP A 279 11.06 13.17 -17.71
CA ASP A 279 12.48 13.53 -17.83
C ASP A 279 13.25 13.34 -16.50
N SER A 280 12.55 13.39 -15.36
CA SER A 280 13.13 13.16 -14.02
C SER A 280 12.96 11.73 -13.52
N SER A 281 12.00 10.98 -14.06
CA SER A 281 11.68 9.63 -13.59
C SER A 281 12.72 8.60 -14.00
N VAL A 282 13.09 7.75 -13.04
CA VAL A 282 14.10 6.71 -13.21
C VAL A 282 13.61 5.35 -12.73
N LEU A 283 14.10 4.30 -13.37
CA LEU A 283 14.00 2.92 -12.93
C LEU A 283 15.42 2.41 -12.65
N VAL A 284 15.67 1.94 -11.42
CA VAL A 284 16.95 1.35 -11.02
C VAL A 284 16.80 -0.16 -10.99
N VAL A 285 17.54 -0.87 -11.85
CA VAL A 285 17.51 -2.33 -11.96
C VAL A 285 18.93 -2.86 -11.98
N ASN A 286 19.27 -3.80 -11.09
CA ASN A 286 20.57 -4.48 -11.06
C ASN A 286 21.77 -3.53 -11.13
N GLY A 287 21.77 -2.46 -10.32
CA GLY A 287 22.81 -1.44 -10.29
C GLY A 287 22.88 -0.54 -11.53
N THR A 288 21.86 -0.57 -12.39
CA THR A 288 21.78 0.23 -13.61
C THR A 288 20.67 1.26 -13.47
N ARG A 289 21.01 2.53 -13.73
CA ARG A 289 20.06 3.63 -13.80
C ARG A 289 19.48 3.74 -15.20
N ILE A 290 18.18 3.59 -15.35
CA ILE A 290 17.46 3.69 -16.63
C ILE A 290 16.45 4.84 -16.52
N THR A 291 16.52 5.84 -17.41
CA THR A 291 15.48 6.89 -17.44
C THR A 291 14.24 6.39 -18.17
N ILE A 292 13.06 6.86 -17.77
CA ILE A 292 11.81 6.52 -18.48
C ILE A 292 11.85 7.00 -19.93
N LYS A 293 12.48 8.15 -20.19
CA LYS A 293 12.76 8.64 -21.55
C LYS A 293 13.52 7.64 -22.43
N CYS A 294 14.50 6.92 -21.87
CA CYS A 294 15.24 5.89 -22.61
C CYS A 294 14.33 4.72 -23.00
N ILE A 295 13.44 4.29 -22.10
CA ILE A 295 12.48 3.22 -22.36
C ILE A 295 11.47 3.65 -23.45
N ILE A 296 10.95 4.87 -23.35
CA ILE A 296 10.06 5.46 -24.37
C ILE A 296 10.72 5.46 -25.76
N THR A 297 12.00 5.85 -25.81
CA THR A 297 12.78 5.87 -27.06
C THR A 297 12.98 4.46 -27.61
N GLU A 298 13.26 3.48 -26.73
CA GLU A 298 13.45 2.09 -27.13
C GLU A 298 12.19 1.48 -27.73
N LEU A 299 11.04 1.83 -27.17
CA LEU A 299 9.73 1.36 -27.60
C LEU A 299 9.15 2.13 -28.80
N ASP A 300 9.85 3.15 -29.32
CA ASP A 300 9.37 4.08 -30.37
C ASP A 300 7.96 4.66 -30.06
N LEU A 301 7.68 4.97 -28.79
CA LEU A 301 6.38 5.50 -28.40
C LEU A 301 6.19 6.91 -28.93
N LYS A 302 4.98 7.18 -29.44
CA LYS A 302 4.62 8.48 -30.02
C LYS A 302 3.62 9.20 -29.13
N ILE A 303 3.71 10.52 -29.14
CA ILE A 303 2.72 11.37 -28.48
C ILE A 303 1.45 11.37 -29.33
N ASP A 304 0.31 11.06 -28.71
CA ASP A 304 -1.00 11.05 -29.33
C ASP A 304 -1.60 12.46 -29.45
N SER A 305 -2.83 12.56 -29.97
CA SER A 305 -3.53 13.84 -30.09
C SER A 305 -3.88 14.52 -28.76
N SER A 306 -3.82 13.79 -27.65
CA SER A 306 -4.08 14.30 -26.29
C SER A 306 -2.82 14.85 -25.61
N GLY A 307 -1.65 14.68 -26.23
CA GLY A 307 -0.37 15.10 -25.66
C GLY A 307 0.26 14.04 -24.75
N LYS A 308 -0.26 12.81 -24.72
CA LYS A 308 0.27 11.69 -23.92
C LYS A 308 0.95 10.67 -24.81
N TYR A 309 1.88 9.89 -24.27
CA TYR A 309 2.47 8.77 -25.04
C TYR A 309 1.42 7.67 -25.25
N ASP A 310 1.29 7.19 -26.48
CA ASP A 310 0.43 6.04 -26.80
C ASP A 310 1.07 4.75 -26.29
N THR A 311 0.53 4.24 -25.17
CA THR A 311 0.97 3.01 -24.51
C THR A 311 0.05 1.82 -24.77
N SER A 312 -0.92 1.95 -25.68
CA SER A 312 -1.95 0.92 -25.91
C SER A 312 -1.39 -0.43 -26.37
N GLY A 313 -0.20 -0.45 -26.98
CA GLY A 313 0.52 -1.65 -27.39
C GLY A 313 1.59 -2.15 -26.40
N VAL A 314 1.82 -1.45 -25.29
CA VAL A 314 2.88 -1.80 -24.34
C VAL A 314 2.37 -2.85 -23.37
N THR A 315 2.92 -4.07 -23.49
CA THR A 315 2.69 -5.16 -22.55
C THR A 315 3.86 -5.28 -21.58
N ALA A 316 3.67 -6.02 -20.49
CA ALA A 316 4.73 -6.26 -19.52
C ALA A 316 5.94 -6.94 -20.17
N GLU A 317 5.74 -7.96 -21.00
CA GLU A 317 6.80 -8.67 -21.73
C GLU A 317 7.62 -7.73 -22.64
N ILE A 318 6.94 -6.88 -23.42
CA ILE A 318 7.60 -5.91 -24.31
C ILE A 318 8.43 -4.90 -23.50
N LEU A 319 7.89 -4.43 -22.37
CA LEU A 319 8.56 -3.49 -21.50
C LEU A 319 9.81 -4.10 -20.86
N ILE A 320 9.72 -5.32 -20.33
CA ILE A 320 10.86 -6.03 -19.71
C ILE A 320 11.95 -6.28 -20.76
N GLN A 321 11.58 -6.67 -21.98
CA GLN A 321 12.55 -6.85 -23.07
C GLN A 321 13.29 -5.54 -23.38
N ALA A 322 12.59 -4.41 -23.47
CA ALA A 322 13.21 -3.10 -23.69
C ALA A 322 14.15 -2.70 -22.55
N ILE A 323 13.76 -2.93 -21.29
CA ILE A 323 14.61 -2.68 -20.11
C ILE A 323 15.90 -3.51 -20.19
N PHE A 324 15.80 -4.79 -20.55
CA PHE A 324 16.96 -5.69 -20.70
C PHE A 324 17.90 -5.23 -21.84
N GLU A 325 17.36 -4.80 -22.97
CA GLU A 325 18.15 -4.26 -24.09
C GLU A 325 18.89 -2.98 -23.71
N ILE A 326 18.28 -2.10 -22.93
CA ILE A 326 18.93 -0.90 -22.41
C ILE A 326 20.03 -1.25 -21.41
N GLU A 327 19.77 -2.19 -20.49
CA GLU A 327 20.73 -2.63 -19.48
C GLU A 327 21.98 -3.24 -20.13
N THR A 328 21.79 -4.16 -21.09
CA THR A 328 22.88 -4.83 -21.80
C THR A 328 23.76 -3.86 -22.59
N ARG A 329 23.18 -2.86 -23.25
CA ARG A 329 23.96 -1.80 -23.93
C ARG A 329 24.74 -0.92 -22.95
N SER A 330 24.17 -0.64 -21.78
CA SER A 330 24.79 0.23 -20.77
C SER A 330 26.03 -0.38 -20.11
N LYS A 331 26.08 -1.71 -20.00
CA LYS A 331 27.24 -2.44 -19.42
C LYS A 331 28.41 -2.62 -20.40
N GLY A 332 28.22 -2.30 -21.69
CA GLY A 332 29.20 -2.51 -22.75
C GLY A 332 29.48 -3.99 -23.04
N PRO A 333 30.24 -4.31 -24.10
CA PRO A 333 30.62 -5.69 -24.39
C PRO A 333 31.53 -6.20 -23.26
N THR A 334 31.05 -7.20 -22.51
CA THR A 334 31.84 -7.86 -21.47
C THR A 334 32.95 -8.63 -22.18
N THR A 335 34.14 -8.03 -22.29
CA THR A 335 35.33 -8.73 -22.78
C THR A 335 35.65 -9.86 -21.82
N THR A 336 35.22 -11.06 -22.17
CA THR A 336 35.55 -12.30 -21.49
C THR A 336 37.03 -12.59 -21.81
N THR A 337 37.92 -12.20 -20.90
CA THR A 337 39.35 -12.51 -20.96
C THR A 337 39.67 -13.82 -20.29
#